data_AF-A0A1G3A2M0-F1
#
_entry.id   AF-A0A1G3A2M0-F1
#
_cell.length_a   1.000
_cell.length_b   1.000
_cell.length_c   1.000
_cell.angle_alpha   90.00
_cell.angle_beta   90.00
_cell.angle_gamma   90.00
#
_symmetry.space_group_name_H-M   'P 1'
#
loop_
_entity.id
_entity.type
_entity.pdbx_description
1 polymer ?
#
loop_
_entity_poly.entity_id
_entity_poly.type
_entity_poly.pdbx_seq_one_letter_code
_entity_poly.pdbx_strand_id
1 'polypeptide(L)' 'MKDPIVEEVRKHRMEHTKKFGGDLAAICADLRSIQTSSGHKVVRLAPKKPAPTGPSGRRGRPRD' A
#
# COMPACT_ATOMS: atom_id res chain seq x y z
N MET A 1 -19.72 -5.72 15.94
CA MET A 1 -20.42 -4.61 15.25
C MET A 1 -19.88 -4.54 13.84
N LYS A 2 -20.73 -4.51 12.80
CA LYS A 2 -20.28 -4.25 11.43
C LYS A 2 -20.17 -2.74 11.26
N ASP A 3 -19.00 -2.27 10.84
CA ASP A 3 -18.77 -0.86 10.59
C ASP A 3 -19.38 -0.48 9.22
N PRO A 4 -20.30 0.52 9.17
CA PRO A 4 -20.97 0.91 7.93
C PRO A 4 -19.99 1.37 6.84
N ILE A 5 -18.87 2.01 7.19
CA ILE A 5 -17.85 2.47 6.24
C ILE A 5 -17.15 1.26 5.61
N VAL A 6 -16.86 0.24 6.42
CA VAL A 6 -16.21 -0.99 5.95
C VAL A 6 -17.12 -1.75 4.98
N GLU A 7 -18.42 -1.80 5.24
CA GLU A 7 -19.38 -2.48 4.37
C GLU A 7 -19.54 -1.76 3.02
N GLU A 8 -19.55 -0.42 3.00
CA GLU A 8 -19.56 0.37 1.76
C GLU A 8 -18.31 0.12 0.92
N VAL A 9 -17.13 0.16 1.53
CA VAL A 9 -15.87 -0.13 0.85
C VAL A 9 -15.86 -1.56 0.28
N ARG A 10 -16.38 -2.54 1.04
CA ARG A 10 -16.51 -3.92 0.57
C ARG A 10 -17.46 -4.04 -0.61
N LYS A 11 -18.61 -3.36 -0.57
CA LYS A 11 -19.58 -3.34 -1.67
C LYS A 11 -18.93 -2.85 -2.96
N HIS A 12 -18.25 -1.71 -2.93
CA HIS A 12 -17.59 -1.16 -4.13
C HIS A 12 -16.45 -2.04 -4.65
N ARG A 13 -15.64 -2.62 -3.75
CA ARG A 13 -14.62 -3.60 -4.14
C ARG A 13 -15.24 -4.81 -4.84
N MET A 14 -16.31 -5.36 -4.29
CA MET A 14 -17.00 -6.52 -4.89
C MET A 14 -17.64 -6.18 -6.23
N GLU A 15 -18.26 -5.01 -6.38
CA GLU A 15 -18.79 -4.53 -7.65
C GLU A 15 -17.69 -4.40 -8.72
N HIS A 16 -16.54 -3.83 -8.37
CA HIS A 16 -15.41 -3.71 -9.28
C HIS A 16 -14.84 -5.09 -9.64
N THR A 17 -14.60 -5.98 -8.66
CA THR A 17 -14.12 -7.35 -8.91
C THR A 17 -15.04 -8.14 -9.83
N LYS A 18 -16.36 -8.01 -9.67
CA LYS A 18 -17.35 -8.67 -10.53
C LYS A 18 -17.27 -8.22 -11.99
N LYS A 19 -16.97 -6.94 -12.25
CA LYS A 19 -16.79 -6.42 -13.63
C LYS A 19 -15.69 -7.14 -14.40
N PHE A 20 -14.66 -7.62 -13.68
CA PHE A 20 -13.54 -8.36 -14.26
C PHE A 20 -13.62 -9.86 -14.03
N GLY A 21 -14.75 -10.38 -13.54
CA GLY A 21 -14.91 -11.81 -13.25
C GLY A 21 -13.95 -12.35 -12.20
N GLY A 22 -13.37 -11.49 -11.35
CA GLY A 22 -12.34 -11.88 -10.39
C GLY A 22 -10.94 -12.04 -10.98
N ASP A 23 -10.71 -11.71 -12.26
CA ASP A 23 -9.38 -11.73 -12.85
C ASP A 23 -8.52 -10.58 -12.31
N LEU A 24 -7.56 -10.93 -11.45
CA LEU A 24 -6.63 -9.97 -10.84
C LEU A 24 -5.76 -9.27 -11.89
N ALA A 25 -5.36 -9.97 -12.94
CA ALA A 25 -4.51 -9.40 -13.99
C ALA A 25 -5.27 -8.31 -14.76
N ALA A 26 -6.54 -8.56 -15.08
CA ALA A 26 -7.42 -7.60 -15.74
C ALA A 26 -7.70 -6.37 -14.86
N ILE A 27 -7.98 -6.56 -13.57
CA ILE A 27 -8.14 -5.46 -12.60
C ILE A 27 -6.89 -4.60 -12.55
N CYS A 28 -5.71 -5.22 -12.44
CA CYS A 28 -4.45 -4.46 -12.41
C CYS A 28 -4.19 -3.72 -13.72
N ALA A 29 -4.61 -4.27 -14.87
CA ALA A 29 -4.47 -3.60 -16.16
C ALA A 29 -5.35 -2.34 -16.25
N ASP A 30 -6.60 -2.43 -15.81
CA ASP A 30 -7.54 -1.30 -15.77
C ASP A 30 -7.00 -0.17 -14.87
N LEU A 31 -6.55 -0.50 -13.66
CA LEU A 31 -5.98 0.49 -12.74
C LEU A 31 -4.73 1.19 -13.30
N ARG A 32 -3.87 0.47 -14.03
CA ARG A 32 -2.72 1.06 -14.72
C ARG A 32 -3.15 1.98 -15.87
N SER A 33 -4.22 1.62 -16.59
CA SER A 33 -4.80 2.46 -17.64
C SER A 33 -5.29 3.78 -17.07
N ILE A 34 -6.09 3.72 -15.99
CA ILE A 34 -6.58 4.90 -15.26
C ILE A 34 -5.42 5.76 -14.74
N GLN A 35 -4.40 5.12 -14.16
CA GLN A 35 -3.21 5.83 -13.69
C GLN A 35 -2.52 6.60 -14.83
N THR A 36 -2.40 5.97 -16.01
CA THR A 36 -1.77 6.58 -17.19
C THR A 36 -2.60 7.74 -17.76
N SER A 37 -3.93 7.62 -17.77
CA SER A 37 -4.83 8.65 -18.29
C SER A 37 -5.14 9.77 -17.31
N SER A 38 -4.78 9.62 -16.03
CA SER A 38 -5.08 10.60 -14.97
C SER A 38 -4.43 11.98 -15.16
N GLY A 39 -3.44 12.10 -16.05
CA GLY A 39 -2.64 13.31 -16.21
C GLY A 39 -1.61 13.54 -15.09
N HIS A 40 -1.60 12.67 -14.08
CA HIS A 40 -0.63 12.75 -12.99
C HIS A 40 0.72 12.19 -13.41
N LYS A 41 1.81 12.85 -13.00
CA LYS A 41 3.16 12.35 -13.24
C LYS A 41 3.45 11.16 -12.32
N VAL A 42 3.58 9.97 -12.91
CA VAL A 42 4.08 8.79 -12.20
C VAL A 42 5.58 8.94 -11.97
N VAL A 43 6.01 9.01 -10.71
CA VAL A 43 7.44 9.14 -10.33
C VAL A 43 7.89 7.93 -9.52
N ARG A 44 9.12 7.48 -9.75
CA ARG A 44 9.79 6.47 -8.94
C ARG A 44 10.74 7.16 -7.98
N LEU A 45 10.39 7.19 -6.69
CA LEU A 45 11.24 7.75 -5.65
C LEU A 45 12.30 6.73 -5.22
N ALA A 46 13.53 7.20 -5.03
CA ALA A 46 14.59 6.36 -4.44
C ALA A 46 14.30 6.10 -2.96
N PRO A 47 14.64 4.92 -2.42
CA PRO A 47 14.51 4.63 -0.99
C PRO A 47 15.27 5.66 -0.13
N LYS A 48 14.67 6.08 0.98
CA LYS A 48 15.36 6.91 1.98
C LYS A 48 16.45 6.09 2.66
N LYS A 49 17.68 6.58 2.68
CA LYS A 49 18.78 5.93 3.41
C LYS A 49 18.45 5.92 4.91
N PRO A 50 18.76 4.83 5.64
CA PRO A 50 18.61 4.83 7.09
C PRO A 50 19.46 5.96 7.67
N ALA A 51 18.92 6.62 8.71
CA ALA A 51 19.72 7.55 9.49
C ALA A 51 20.92 6.78 10.08
N PRO A 52 22.11 7.39 10.21
CA PRO A 52 23.22 6.75 10.89
C PRO A 52 22.74 6.37 12.29
N THR A 53 22.72 5.06 12.57
CA THR A 53 22.54 4.56 13.93
C THR A 53 23.75 5.03 14.72
N GLY A 54 23.56 6.09 15.51
CA GLY A 54 24.51 6.46 16.55
C GLY A 54 24.79 5.25 17.44
N PRO A 55 25.97 5.15 18.08
CA PRO A 55 26.34 3.99 18.86
C PRO A 55 25.25 3.72 19.90
N SER A 56 24.54 2.60 19.74
CA SER A 56 23.54 2.17 20.69
C SER A 56 24.24 1.95 22.02
N GLY A 57 24.09 2.90 22.94
CA GLY A 57 24.63 2.82 24.29
C GLY A 57 23.91 1.76 25.11
N ARG A 58 24.15 0.48 24.81
CA ARG A 58 23.99 -0.62 25.77
C ARG A 58 25.38 -1.07 26.17
N ARG A 59 26.09 -0.20 26.91
CA ARG A 59 27.26 -0.62 27.67
C ARG A 59 26.77 -1.61 28.72
N GLY A 60 27.31 -2.83 28.68
CA GLY A 60 27.01 -3.88 29.63
C GLY A 60 27.15 -3.35 31.05
N ARG A 61 26.09 -3.52 31.85
CA ARG A 61 26.16 -3.35 33.29
C ARG A 61 26.78 -4.64 33.85
N PRO A 62 27.87 -4.60 34.63
CA PRO A 62 28.31 -5.78 35.36
C PRO A 62 27.21 -6.17 36.35
N ARG A 63 26.99 -7.48 36.51
CA ARG A 63 26.20 -7.99 37.64
C ARG A 63 27.18 -8.17 38.79
N ASP A 64 27.13 -7.26 39.75
CA ASP A 64 27.67 -7.48 41.09
C ASP A 64 26.63 -8.24 41.93
#